data_AF-A0A7Y0YZA1-F1
#
_entry.id   AF-A0A7Y0YZA1-F1
#
_cell.length_a   1.000
_cell.length_b   1.000
_cell.length_c   1.000
_cell.angle_alpha   90.00
_cell.angle_beta   90.00
_cell.angle_gamma   90.00
#
_symmetry.space_group_name_H-M   'P 1'
#
loop_
_entity.id
_entity.type
_entity.pdbx_description
1 polymer ?
#
loop_
_entity_poly.entity_id
_entity_poly.type
_entity_poly.pdbx_seq_one_letter_code
_entity_poly.pdbx_strand_id
1 'polypeptide(L)'
;MTGPMGRPAGDHRSAERIIEQSAVLKDYVDGNDRWQLDRDLKRHLGDWTQANPDPDARANAAYDLDKVLRFIDNLDECKLDGSEERNGKIDGFSERGVVILHNSEADRLDQFARKGYSVLPTF
;
A
#
# COMPACT_ATOMS: atom_id res chain seq x y z
N MET A 1 1.43 -17.94 -0.43
CA MET A 1 2.54 -17.06 -0.85
C MET A 1 2.85 -16.14 0.31
N THR A 2 4.14 -15.96 0.62
CA THR A 2 4.63 -15.05 1.66
C THR A 2 5.07 -13.77 0.95
N GLY A 3 4.42 -12.65 1.25
CA GLY A 3 4.88 -11.33 0.78
C GLY A 3 6.07 -10.82 1.58
N PRO A 4 6.49 -9.56 1.37
CA PRO A 4 7.52 -8.94 2.18
C PRO A 4 7.16 -9.00 3.68
N MET A 5 8.19 -9.24 4.50
CA MET A 5 8.10 -9.40 5.95
C MET A 5 9.11 -8.45 6.61
N GLY A 6 8.86 -7.15 6.47
CA GLY A 6 9.69 -6.08 6.99
C GLY A 6 10.90 -5.71 6.13
N ARG A 7 11.64 -4.74 6.64
CA ARG A 7 12.83 -4.17 5.99
C ARG A 7 13.94 -5.23 5.88
N PRO A 8 14.74 -5.21 4.79
CA PRO A 8 15.87 -6.11 4.64
C PRO A 8 16.95 -5.84 5.70
N ALA A 9 17.78 -6.83 5.98
CA ALA A 9 18.90 -6.68 6.92
C ALA A 9 19.80 -5.50 6.52
N GLY A 10 20.10 -4.62 7.48
CA GLY A 10 20.91 -3.42 7.28
C GLY A 10 20.14 -2.17 6.84
N ASP A 11 18.83 -2.27 6.57
CA ASP A 11 17.98 -1.10 6.37
C ASP A 11 17.49 -0.56 7.72
N HIS A 12 18.04 0.58 8.11
CA HIS A 12 17.74 1.29 9.37
C HIS A 12 16.85 2.52 9.17
N ARG A 13 16.23 2.69 7.99
CA ARG A 13 15.36 3.85 7.72
C ARG A 13 14.12 3.81 8.62
N SER A 14 13.74 4.93 9.20
CA SER A 14 12.48 5.04 9.95
C SER A 14 11.26 4.95 9.03
N ALA A 15 10.07 4.74 9.61
CA ALA A 15 8.82 4.76 8.85
C ALA A 15 8.64 6.06 8.07
N GLU A 16 8.93 7.20 8.69
CA GLU A 16 8.84 8.53 8.08
C GLU A 16 9.78 8.66 6.88
N ARG A 17 11.03 8.18 7.01
CA ARG A 17 11.99 8.16 5.90
C ARG A 17 11.56 7.26 4.74
N ILE A 18 10.92 6.13 5.04
CA ILE A 18 10.39 5.22 4.02
C ILE A 18 9.24 5.89 3.27
N ILE A 19 8.31 6.52 3.99
CA ILE A 19 7.19 7.27 3.41
C ILE A 19 7.71 8.40 2.53
N GLU A 20 8.63 9.24 3.01
CA GLU A 20 9.20 10.37 2.26
C GLU A 20 9.89 9.96 0.94
N GLN A 21 10.47 8.76 0.88
CA GLN A 21 11.23 8.28 -0.28
C GLN A 21 10.39 7.54 -1.32
N SER A 22 9.08 7.41 -1.10
CA SER A 22 8.17 6.69 -1.98
C SER A 22 7.00 7.57 -2.37
N ALA A 23 6.92 7.93 -3.66
CA ALA A 23 5.85 8.77 -4.18
C ALA A 23 4.46 8.16 -3.90
N VAL A 24 4.28 6.88 -4.22
CA VAL A 24 3.00 6.17 -4.01
C VAL A 24 2.62 5.99 -2.55
N LEU A 25 3.58 5.68 -1.68
CA LEU A 25 3.30 5.55 -0.25
C LEU A 25 3.01 6.92 0.37
N LYS A 26 3.76 7.95 -0.01
CA LYS A 26 3.52 9.32 0.43
C LYS A 26 2.14 9.80 -0.01
N ASP A 27 1.79 9.62 -1.28
CA ASP A 27 0.46 9.95 -1.79
C ASP A 27 -0.64 9.19 -1.04
N TYR A 28 -0.44 7.89 -0.79
CA TYR A 28 -1.37 7.07 -0.01
C TYR A 28 -1.59 7.62 1.40
N VAL A 29 -0.52 7.90 2.15
CA VAL A 29 -0.56 8.37 3.55
C VAL A 29 -1.09 9.80 3.67
N ASP A 30 -0.72 10.69 2.74
CA ASP A 30 -1.20 12.08 2.73
C ASP A 30 -2.67 12.18 2.25
N GLY A 31 -3.14 11.17 1.50
CA GLY A 31 -4.48 11.11 0.96
C GLY A 31 -5.55 10.86 2.02
N ASN A 32 -6.54 11.75 2.10
CA ASN A 32 -7.65 11.63 3.05
C ASN A 32 -8.78 10.68 2.59
N ASP A 33 -8.59 10.03 1.44
CA ASP A 33 -9.64 9.36 0.68
C ASP A 33 -9.47 7.83 0.64
N ARG A 34 -8.66 7.25 1.54
CA ARG A 34 -8.28 5.82 1.47
C ARG A 34 -8.35 5.10 2.82
N TRP A 35 -8.75 5.82 3.87
CA TRP A 35 -8.82 5.37 5.28
C TRP A 35 -9.64 4.09 5.51
N GLN A 36 -10.61 3.81 4.65
CA GLN A 36 -11.48 2.64 4.80
C GLN A 36 -10.71 1.31 4.70
N LEU A 37 -9.54 1.30 4.04
CA LEU A 37 -8.72 0.10 3.88
C LEU A 37 -7.71 -0.08 5.02
N ASP A 38 -7.38 0.99 5.75
CA ASP A 38 -6.28 1.01 6.72
C ASP A 38 -6.39 -0.07 7.77
N ARG A 39 -7.58 -0.29 8.34
CA ARG A 39 -7.77 -1.31 9.38
C ARG A 39 -7.39 -2.71 8.88
N ASP A 40 -7.83 -3.04 7.67
CA ASP A 40 -7.64 -4.37 7.11
C ASP A 40 -6.23 -4.54 6.52
N LEU A 41 -5.65 -3.47 5.95
CA LEU A 41 -4.23 -3.42 5.59
C LEU A 41 -3.31 -3.60 6.81
N LYS A 42 -3.58 -2.91 7.92
CA LYS A 42 -2.81 -3.04 9.18
C LYS A 42 -2.87 -4.46 9.75
N ARG A 43 -3.93 -5.22 9.49
CA ARG A 43 -4.03 -6.64 9.88
C ARG A 43 -2.97 -7.49 9.17
N HIS A 44 -2.62 -7.14 7.94
CA HIS A 44 -1.67 -7.89 7.12
C HIS A 44 -0.24 -7.37 7.19
N LEU A 45 -0.08 -6.05 7.32
CA LEU A 45 1.20 -5.36 7.19
C LEU A 45 1.75 -4.86 8.55
N GLY A 46 0.91 -4.79 9.58
CA GLY A 46 1.20 -4.07 10.81
C GLY A 46 0.83 -2.58 10.73
N ASP A 47 0.93 -1.88 11.85
CA ASP A 47 0.58 -0.46 11.93
C ASP A 47 1.79 0.44 11.67
N TRP A 48 1.76 1.13 10.52
CA TRP A 48 2.78 2.09 10.05
C TRP A 48 2.60 3.52 10.60
N THR A 49 1.55 3.77 11.39
CA THR A 49 1.22 5.10 11.91
C THR A 49 1.80 5.33 13.31
N GLN A 50 1.82 6.60 13.77
CA GLN A 50 2.30 6.97 15.11
C GLN A 50 1.49 6.34 16.26
N ALA A 51 0.34 5.70 15.98
CA ALA A 51 -0.38 4.91 16.96
C ALA A 51 0.41 3.67 17.40
N ASN A 52 1.38 3.20 16.60
CA ASN A 52 2.30 2.14 16.97
C ASN A 52 3.55 2.72 17.69
N PRO A 53 3.72 2.45 19.00
CA PRO A 53 4.83 2.99 19.77
C PRO A 53 6.18 2.31 19.44
N ASP A 54 6.17 1.14 18.79
CA ASP A 54 7.39 0.44 18.38
C ASP A 54 7.89 1.01 17.03
N PRO A 55 9.04 1.74 17.03
CA PRO A 55 9.54 2.37 15.82
C PRO A 55 10.02 1.36 14.76
N ASP A 56 10.52 0.19 15.16
CA ASP A 56 11.00 -0.83 14.23
C ASP A 56 9.82 -1.57 13.59
N ALA A 57 8.81 -1.92 14.39
CA ALA A 57 7.58 -2.50 13.87
C ALA A 57 6.88 -1.53 12.90
N ARG A 58 6.85 -0.23 13.24
CA ARG A 58 6.27 0.81 12.38
C ARG A 58 7.03 0.97 11.06
N ALA A 59 8.36 0.94 11.11
CA ALA A 59 9.21 1.02 9.92
C ALA A 59 9.08 -0.22 9.02
N ASN A 60 8.94 -1.41 9.61
CA ASN A 60 8.68 -2.64 8.87
C ASN A 60 7.30 -2.60 8.19
N ALA A 61 6.27 -2.15 8.89
CA ALA A 61 4.93 -2.00 8.31
C ALA A 61 4.90 -0.98 7.16
N ALA A 62 5.59 0.15 7.31
CA ALA A 62 5.72 1.15 6.25
C ALA A 62 6.45 0.59 5.02
N TYR A 63 7.49 -0.22 5.23
CA TYR A 63 8.21 -0.89 4.14
C TYR A 63 7.34 -1.91 3.42
N ASP A 64 6.59 -2.74 4.14
CA ASP A 64 5.72 -3.74 3.51
C ASP A 64 4.58 -3.09 2.74
N LEU A 65 4.00 -2.00 3.29
CA LEU A 65 3.01 -1.19 2.58
C LEU A 65 3.61 -0.56 1.31
N ASP A 66 4.82 0.03 1.38
CA ASP A 66 5.52 0.56 0.20
C ASP A 66 5.64 -0.49 -0.90
N LYS A 67 6.03 -1.73 -0.55
CA LYS A 67 6.19 -2.82 -1.51
C LYS A 67 4.87 -3.21 -2.17
N VAL A 68 3.80 -3.31 -1.39
CA VAL A 68 2.47 -3.63 -1.93
C VAL A 68 1.98 -2.52 -2.84
N LEU A 69 2.07 -1.26 -2.41
CA LEU A 69 1.61 -0.12 -3.20
C LEU A 69 2.40 0.03 -4.50
N ARG A 70 3.73 -0.05 -4.44
CA ARG A 70 4.56 -0.02 -5.64
C ARG A 70 4.26 -1.18 -6.58
N PHE A 71 4.02 -2.38 -6.05
CA PHE A 71 3.65 -3.51 -6.90
C PHE A 71 2.35 -3.24 -7.65
N ILE A 72 1.34 -2.68 -6.97
CA ILE A 72 0.04 -2.35 -7.56
C ILE A 72 0.16 -1.21 -8.58
N ASP A 73 0.86 -0.12 -8.25
CA ASP A 73 1.16 1.02 -9.15
C ASP A 73 2.03 0.62 -10.37
N ASN A 74 2.68 -0.55 -10.34
CA ASN A 74 3.42 -1.10 -11.48
C ASN A 74 2.64 -2.15 -12.29
N LEU A 75 1.35 -2.37 -11.99
CA LEU A 75 0.54 -3.27 -12.79
C LEU A 75 0.28 -2.67 -14.17
N ASP A 76 0.17 -3.57 -15.16
CA ASP A 76 -0.03 -3.21 -16.57
C ASP A 76 -1.36 -2.45 -16.77
N GLU A 77 -1.25 -1.17 -17.15
CA GLU A 77 -2.38 -0.27 -17.39
C GLU A 77 -3.34 -0.78 -18.48
N CYS A 78 -2.85 -1.57 -19.45
CA CYS A 78 -3.70 -2.15 -20.50
C CYS A 78 -4.70 -3.18 -19.95
N LYS A 79 -4.55 -3.58 -18.68
CA LYS A 79 -5.42 -4.54 -17.99
C LYS A 79 -6.26 -3.90 -16.88
N LEU A 80 -6.03 -2.64 -16.55
CA LEU A 80 -6.69 -1.96 -15.43
C LEU A 80 -7.51 -0.77 -15.93
N ASP A 81 -8.72 -0.64 -15.39
CA ASP A 81 -9.63 0.42 -15.76
C ASP A 81 -9.31 1.69 -14.96
N GLY A 82 -9.17 2.82 -15.68
CA GLY A 82 -8.96 4.13 -15.06
C GLY A 82 -7.71 4.23 -14.18
N SER A 83 -6.66 3.49 -14.52
CA SER A 83 -5.37 3.50 -13.82
C SER A 83 -4.24 3.85 -14.78
N GLU A 84 -3.22 4.55 -14.30
CA GLU A 84 -2.00 4.87 -15.08
C GLU A 84 -0.78 4.23 -14.43
N GLU A 85 0.00 3.47 -15.20
CA GLU A 85 1.16 2.78 -14.62
C GLU A 85 2.23 3.76 -14.13
N ARG A 86 2.78 3.50 -12.93
CA ARG A 86 3.94 4.21 -12.34
C ARG A 86 3.73 5.72 -12.17
N ASN A 87 2.48 6.15 -12.00
CA ASN A 87 2.20 7.56 -11.75
C ASN A 87 2.47 7.96 -10.28
N GLY A 88 2.80 6.98 -9.43
CA GLY A 88 3.13 7.19 -8.03
C GLY A 88 1.89 7.44 -7.19
N LYS A 89 0.75 6.86 -7.58
CA LYS A 89 -0.54 6.91 -6.87
C LYS A 89 -1.22 5.54 -6.94
N ILE A 90 -2.33 5.43 -6.25
CA ILE A 90 -3.25 4.31 -6.43
C ILE A 90 -4.53 4.89 -7.01
N ASP A 91 -4.81 4.54 -8.26
CA ASP A 91 -5.94 5.05 -9.02
C ASP A 91 -7.21 4.24 -8.79
N GLY A 92 -8.36 4.87 -9.06
CA GLY A 92 -9.68 4.23 -8.93
C GLY A 92 -10.40 4.47 -7.61
N PHE A 93 -9.84 5.27 -6.69
CA PHE A 93 -10.59 5.83 -5.57
C PHE A 93 -11.41 7.05 -6.02
N SER A 94 -12.67 7.11 -5.59
CA SER A 94 -13.54 8.27 -5.78
C SER A 94 -14.44 8.48 -4.56
N GLU A 95 -15.15 9.60 -4.52
CA GLU A 95 -16.03 9.97 -3.39
C GLU A 95 -15.34 9.85 -2.03
N ARG A 96 -14.10 10.36 -1.93
CA ARG A 96 -13.27 10.25 -0.73
C ARG A 96 -13.01 8.82 -0.25
N GLY A 97 -12.87 7.91 -1.20
CA GLY A 97 -12.60 6.50 -0.96
C GLY A 97 -13.83 5.63 -0.94
N VAL A 98 -15.03 6.20 -0.77
CA VAL A 98 -16.27 5.42 -0.63
C VAL A 98 -16.51 4.54 -1.86
N VAL A 99 -16.14 5.01 -3.04
CA VAL A 99 -16.31 4.28 -4.29
C VAL A 99 -14.96 3.84 -4.84
N ILE A 100 -14.84 2.54 -5.06
CA ILE A 100 -13.69 1.89 -5.71
C ILE A 100 -14.13 1.44 -7.10
N LEU A 101 -13.42 1.90 -8.13
CA LEU A 101 -13.65 1.49 -9.51
C LEU A 101 -13.27 0.01 -9.68
N HIS A 102 -14.19 -0.80 -10.22
CA HIS A 102 -13.91 -2.21 -10.49
C HIS A 102 -12.73 -2.36 -11.46
N ASN A 103 -11.87 -3.36 -11.22
CA ASN A 103 -10.69 -3.65 -12.04
C ASN A 103 -9.68 -2.48 -12.14
N SER A 104 -9.67 -1.57 -11.18
CA SER A 104 -8.62 -0.54 -11.00
C SER A 104 -7.54 -1.01 -10.03
N GLU A 105 -6.47 -0.22 -9.89
CA GLU A 105 -5.49 -0.40 -8.82
C GLU A 105 -6.11 -0.38 -7.42
N ALA A 106 -7.04 0.53 -7.15
CA ALA A 106 -7.76 0.59 -5.88
C ALA A 106 -8.55 -0.70 -5.59
N ASP A 107 -9.13 -1.34 -6.60
CA ASP A 107 -9.78 -2.65 -6.47
C ASP A 107 -8.77 -3.76 -6.14
N ARG A 108 -7.55 -3.70 -6.70
CA ARG A 108 -6.47 -4.62 -6.32
C ARG A 108 -6.04 -4.42 -4.87
N LEU A 109 -5.94 -3.17 -4.42
CA LEU A 109 -5.59 -2.84 -3.05
C LEU A 109 -6.69 -3.26 -2.05
N ASP A 110 -7.97 -3.07 -2.39
CA ASP A 110 -9.11 -3.54 -1.57
C ASP A 110 -9.13 -5.08 -1.47
N GLN A 111 -8.90 -5.78 -2.57
CA GLN A 111 -8.76 -7.24 -2.56
C GLN A 111 -7.61 -7.68 -1.66
N PHE A 112 -6.47 -6.99 -1.70
CA PHE A 112 -5.35 -7.25 -0.80
C PHE A 112 -5.70 -6.97 0.65
N ALA A 113 -6.36 -5.85 0.96
CA ALA A 113 -6.79 -5.53 2.32
C ALA A 113 -7.69 -6.64 2.89
N ARG A 114 -8.55 -7.25 2.08
CA ARG A 114 -9.48 -8.32 2.52
C ARG A 114 -8.83 -9.69 2.68
N LYS A 115 -7.88 -10.04 1.80
CA LYS A 115 -7.39 -11.43 1.62
C LYS A 115 -5.88 -11.58 1.83
N GLY A 116 -5.16 -10.49 2.07
CA GLY A 116 -3.71 -10.43 2.19
C GLY A 116 -2.98 -10.89 0.92
N TYR A 117 -1.75 -11.35 1.10
CA TYR A 117 -0.83 -11.72 -0.01
C TYR A 117 -1.31 -12.84 -0.94
N SER A 118 -2.44 -13.49 -0.66
CA SER A 118 -2.98 -14.55 -1.51
C SER A 118 -3.55 -14.04 -2.85
N VAL A 119 -3.90 -12.76 -2.94
CA VAL A 119 -4.50 -12.17 -4.15
C VAL A 119 -3.52 -11.48 -5.08
N LEU A 120 -2.32 -11.17 -4.60
CA LEU A 120 -1.31 -10.55 -5.43
C LEU A 120 -0.66 -11.65 -6.29
N PRO A 121 -0.52 -11.43 -7.61
CA PRO A 121 0.35 -12.25 -8.45
C PRO A 121 1.76 -12.31 -7.84
N THR A 122 2.52 -13.36 -8.13
CA THR A 122 3.84 -13.60 -7.54
C THR A 122 4.74 -12.35 -7.60
N PHE A 123 5.27 -11.95 -6.43
CA PHE A 123 6.24 -10.86 -6.24
C PHE A 123 7.58 -11.11 -6.92
#